data_AF-A0A661ZMZ3-F1
#
_entry.id   AF-A0A661ZMZ3-F1
#
_cell.length_a   1.000
_cell.length_b   1.000
_cell.length_c   1.000
_cell.angle_alpha   90.00
_cell.angle_beta   90.00
_cell.angle_gamma   90.00
#
_symmetry.space_group_name_H-M   'P 1'
#
loop_
_entity.id
_entity.type
_entity.pdbx_description
1 polymer ?
#
loop_
_entity_poly.entity_id
_entity_poly.type
_entity_poly.pdbx_seq_one_letter_code
_entity_poly.pdbx_strand_id
1 'polypeptide(L)'
;MRTITLDTAVNNLPNLISNTLANQEETIIVTDNGSVVMVDMENWEGIVESLRLLRDKKSLKVLLEGHKQRSQNNKPIGRNIEEVFYDI
;
A
#
# COMPACT_ATOMS: atom_id res chain seq x y z
N MET A 1 -10.33 6.11 -10.31
CA MET A 1 -9.23 6.85 -10.98
C MET A 1 -9.83 7.96 -11.82
N ARG A 2 -9.59 9.21 -11.43
CA ARG A 2 -10.17 10.41 -12.08
C ARG A 2 -9.07 11.26 -12.70
N THR A 3 -9.26 11.75 -13.92
CA THR A 3 -8.27 12.61 -14.60
C THR A 3 -8.80 14.04 -14.71
N ILE A 4 -7.98 15.03 -14.34
CA ILE A 4 -8.31 16.45 -14.38
C ILE A 4 -7.12 17.29 -14.89
N THR A 5 -7.38 18.51 -15.33
CA THR A 5 -6.33 19.48 -15.69
C THR A 5 -5.78 20.20 -14.46
N LEU A 6 -4.57 20.76 -14.57
CA LEU A 6 -3.97 21.58 -13.51
C LEU A 6 -4.87 22.75 -13.08
N ASP A 7 -5.50 23.46 -14.03
CA ASP A 7 -6.38 24.58 -13.72
C ASP A 7 -7.56 24.15 -12.84
N THR A 8 -8.12 22.97 -13.14
CA THR A 8 -9.20 22.38 -12.33
C THR A 8 -8.69 21.99 -10.95
N ALA A 9 -7.47 21.45 -10.87
CA ALA A 9 -6.86 21.03 -9.63
C ALA A 9 -6.58 22.22 -8.69
N VAL A 10 -6.00 23.31 -9.22
CA VAL A 10 -5.69 24.52 -8.43
C VAL A 10 -6.94 25.11 -7.80
N ASN A 11 -8.04 25.17 -8.54
CA ASN A 11 -9.30 25.74 -8.05
C ASN A 11 -10.05 24.85 -7.06
N ASN A 12 -9.69 23.57 -6.92
CA ASN A 12 -10.45 22.60 -6.12
C ASN A 12 -9.56 21.67 -5.27
N LEU A 13 -8.29 22.04 -5.05
CA LEU A 13 -7.30 21.17 -4.40
C LEU A 13 -7.73 20.65 -3.03
N PRO A 14 -8.32 21.46 -2.12
CA PRO A 14 -8.74 20.97 -0.81
C PRO A 14 -9.77 19.83 -0.89
N ASN A 15 -10.75 19.92 -1.80
CA ASN A 15 -11.73 18.86 -1.99
C ASN A 15 -11.10 17.62 -2.63
N LEU A 16 -10.15 17.81 -3.55
CA LEU A 16 -9.45 16.68 -4.16
C LEU A 16 -8.66 15.90 -3.10
N ILE A 17 -7.95 16.60 -2.20
CA ILE A 17 -7.24 15.97 -1.08
C ILE A 17 -8.23 15.21 -0.18
N SER A 18 -9.29 15.87 0.29
CA SER A 18 -10.29 15.23 1.15
C SER A 18 -10.91 13.99 0.52
N ASN A 19 -11.22 14.03 -0.79
CA ASN A 19 -11.77 12.89 -1.52
C ASN A 19 -10.76 11.76 -1.68
N THR A 20 -9.49 12.07 -1.97
CA THR A 20 -8.43 11.06 -2.08
C THR A 20 -8.18 10.37 -0.75
N LEU A 21 -8.17 11.11 0.36
CA LEU A 21 -8.02 10.52 1.71
C LEU A 21 -9.25 9.68 2.10
N ALA A 22 -10.46 10.16 1.83
CA ALA A 22 -11.69 9.48 2.25
C ALA A 22 -12.00 8.22 1.43
N ASN A 23 -11.75 8.27 0.12
CA ASN A 23 -12.16 7.21 -0.80
C ASN A 23 -11.00 6.32 -1.26
N GLN A 24 -9.76 6.66 -0.86
CA GLN A 24 -8.53 6.03 -1.36
C GLN A 24 -8.44 6.02 -2.90
N GLU A 25 -9.13 6.95 -3.57
CA GLU A 25 -9.15 7.05 -5.02
C GLU A 25 -8.04 7.95 -5.54
N GLU A 26 -7.32 7.43 -6.54
CA GLU A 26 -6.26 8.15 -7.24
C GLU A 26 -6.83 9.21 -8.19
N THR A 27 -6.22 10.40 -8.16
CA THR A 27 -6.52 11.51 -9.09
C THR A 27 -5.29 11.84 -9.93
N ILE A 28 -5.42 11.80 -11.24
CA ILE A 28 -4.39 12.19 -12.19
C ILE A 28 -4.58 13.67 -12.54
N ILE A 29 -3.55 14.49 -12.31
CA ILE A 29 -3.50 15.89 -12.69
C ILE A 29 -2.59 16.00 -13.92
N VAL A 30 -3.17 16.43 -15.03
CA VAL A 30 -2.48 16.55 -16.33
C VAL A 30 -2.08 18.00 -16.56
N THR A 31 -0.86 18.18 -17.06
CA THR A 31 -0.26 19.44 -17.48
C THR A 31 0.32 19.29 -18.89
N ASP A 32 0.68 20.40 -19.53
CA ASP A 32 1.35 20.36 -20.84
C ASP A 32 2.73 19.68 -20.79
N ASN A 33 3.35 19.61 -19.61
CA ASN A 33 4.68 19.03 -19.39
C ASN A 33 4.65 17.59 -18.88
N GLY A 34 3.45 16.99 -18.76
CA GLY A 34 3.26 15.65 -18.20
C GLY A 34 2.21 15.62 -17.09
N SER A 35 2.17 14.52 -16.35
CA SER A 35 1.11 14.26 -15.38
C SER A 35 1.66 13.84 -14.03
N VAL A 36 0.94 14.19 -12.97
CA VAL A 36 1.19 13.71 -11.61
C VAL A 36 -0.02 12.93 -11.11
N VAL A 37 0.20 11.95 -10.25
CA VAL A 37 -0.87 11.17 -9.61
C VAL A 37 -0.89 11.52 -8.14
N MET A 38 -2.04 11.96 -7.66
CA MET A 38 -2.31 12.16 -6.25
C MET A 38 -2.97 10.92 -5.69
N VAL A 39 -2.36 10.37 -4.65
CA VAL A 39 -2.80 9.17 -3.94
C VAL A 39 -2.72 9.43 -2.45
N ASP A 40 -3.53 8.70 -1.68
CA ASP A 40 -3.38 8.67 -0.23
C ASP A 40 -2.04 8.05 0.18
N MET A 41 -1.44 8.58 1.26
CA MET A 41 -0.11 8.16 1.71
C MET A 41 -0.11 6.72 2.22
N GLU A 42 -1.12 6.32 3.00
CA GLU A 42 -1.22 4.96 3.53
C GLU A 42 -1.36 3.94 2.38
N ASN A 43 -2.19 4.27 1.38
CA ASN A 43 -2.30 3.45 0.17
C ASN A 43 -0.97 3.36 -0.60
N TRP A 44 -0.24 4.48 -0.74
CA TRP A 44 1.09 4.48 -1.37
C TRP A 44 2.09 3.58 -0.63
N GLU A 45 2.16 3.69 0.69
CA GLU A 45 3.01 2.85 1.52
C GLU A 45 2.65 1.37 1.39
N GLY A 46 1.35 1.04 1.35
CA GLY A 46 0.85 -0.31 1.11
C GLY A 46 1.28 -0.87 -0.24
N ILE A 47 1.25 -0.06 -1.30
CA ILE A 47 1.75 -0.44 -2.64
C ILE A 47 3.26 -0.71 -2.59
N VAL A 48 4.03 0.21 -2.01
CA VAL A 48 5.49 0.09 -1.90
C VAL A 48 5.87 -1.17 -1.11
N GLU A 49 5.21 -1.42 0.02
CA GLU A 49 5.45 -2.61 0.84
C GLU A 49 5.07 -3.89 0.09
N SER A 50 3.95 -3.90 -0.61
CA SER A 50 3.53 -5.04 -1.43
C SER A 50 4.55 -5.35 -2.51
N LEU A 51 5.09 -4.33 -3.19
CA LEU A 51 6.15 -4.50 -4.18
C LEU A 51 7.45 -5.02 -3.55
N ARG A 52 7.78 -4.57 -2.34
CA ARG A 52 8.94 -5.07 -1.58
C ARG A 52 8.77 -6.56 -1.26
N LEU A 53 7.60 -6.97 -0.78
CA LEU A 53 7.27 -8.37 -0.49
C LEU A 53 7.30 -9.24 -1.75
N LEU A 54 6.82 -8.74 -2.89
CA LEU A 54 6.88 -9.47 -4.16
C LEU A 54 8.32 -9.75 -4.62
N ARG A 55 9.27 -8.87 -4.28
CA ARG A 55 10.70 -9.09 -4.55
C ARG A 55 11.31 -10.12 -3.61
N ASP A 56 10.91 -10.11 -2.33
CA ASP A 56 11.35 -11.12 -1.36
C ASP A 56 10.45 -12.37 -1.39
N LYS A 57 10.82 -13.30 -2.29
CA LYS A 57 10.11 -14.58 -2.46
C LYS A 57 10.01 -15.40 -1.17
N LYS A 58 10.97 -15.29 -0.24
CA LYS A 58 10.95 -16.04 1.02
C LYS A 58 9.89 -15.48 1.95
N SER A 59 9.90 -14.17 2.16
CA SER A 59 8.90 -13.49 2.98
C SER A 59 7.50 -13.65 2.42
N LEU A 60 7.32 -13.51 1.10
CA LEU A 60 6.03 -13.75 0.46
C LEU A 60 5.51 -15.17 0.67
N LYS A 61 6.37 -16.19 0.53
CA LYS A 61 5.99 -17.59 0.75
C LYS A 61 5.51 -17.83 2.18
N VAL A 62 6.23 -17.29 3.17
CA VAL A 62 5.86 -17.40 4.59
C VAL A 62 4.53 -16.69 4.86
N LEU A 63 4.33 -15.50 4.28
CA LEU A 63 3.09 -14.75 4.40
C LEU A 63 1.88 -15.52 3.86
N LEU A 64 2.01 -16.09 2.66
CA LEU A 64 0.96 -16.88 2.00
C LEU A 64 0.64 -18.17 2.79
N GLU A 65 1.66 -18.87 3.27
CA GLU A 65 1.48 -20.07 4.08
C GLU A 65 0.79 -19.73 5.41
N GLY A 66 1.17 -18.63 6.06
CA GLY A 66 0.48 -18.13 7.26
C GLY A 66 -0.99 -17.81 7.01
N HIS A 67 -1.33 -17.19 5.87
CA HIS A 67 -2.73 -16.96 5.47
C HIS A 67 -3.49 -18.27 5.25
N LYS A 68 -2.87 -19.25 4.57
CA LYS A 68 -3.46 -20.57 4.32
C LYS A 68 -3.74 -21.33 5.62
N GLN A 69 -2.83 -21.29 6.59
CA GLN A 69 -3.05 -21.93 7.88
C GLN A 69 -4.21 -21.28 8.63
N ARG A 70 -4.25 -19.95 8.68
CA ARG A 70 -5.36 -19.23 9.34
C ARG A 70 -6.71 -19.49 8.69
N SER A 71 -6.79 -19.57 7.36
CA SER A 71 -8.05 -19.88 6.67
C SER A 71 -8.57 -21.30 6.96
N GLN A 72 -7.69 -22.20 7.40
CA GLN A 72 -8.02 -23.55 7.86
C GLN A 72 -8.26 -23.63 9.38
N ASN A 73 -8.41 -22.49 10.07
CA ASN A 73 -8.45 -22.39 11.54
C ASN A 73 -7.20 -22.94 12.26
N ASN A 74 -6.10 -23.16 11.54
CA ASN A 74 -4.83 -23.53 12.13
C ASN A 74 -4.09 -22.28 12.61
N LYS A 75 -3.56 -22.33 13.83
CA LYS A 75 -2.68 -21.26 14.34
C LYS A 75 -1.26 -21.52 13.83
N PRO A 76 -0.61 -20.56 13.16
CA PRO A 76 0.79 -20.70 12.79
C PRO A 76 1.63 -20.93 14.04
N ILE A 77 2.52 -21.93 14.00
CA ILE A 77 3.47 -22.18 15.08
C ILE A 77 4.53 -21.08 15.00
N GLY A 78 4.39 -20.06 15.86
CA GLY A 78 5.42 -19.07 16.08
C GLY A 78 6.57 -19.68 16.88
N ARG A 79 7.77 -19.14 16.71
CA ARG A 79 8.87 -19.36 17.64
C ARG A 79 8.82 -18.28 18.72
N ASN A 80 9.17 -18.63 19.94
CA ASN A 80 9.27 -17.64 21.01
C ASN A 80 10.53 -16.77 20.83
N ILE A 81 10.61 -15.66 21.56
CA ILE A 81 11.71 -14.69 21.41
C ILE A 81 13.04 -15.37 21.77
N GLU A 82 13.01 -16.23 22.79
CA GLU A 82 14.15 -16.97 23.30
C GLU A 82 14.72 -17.95 22.26
N GLU A 83 13.88 -18.56 21.42
CA GLU A 83 14.28 -19.46 20.33
C GLU A 83 14.87 -18.74 19.12
N VAL A 84 14.49 -17.47 18.90
CA VAL A 84 14.87 -16.70 17.71
C VAL A 84 16.11 -15.85 17.95
N PHE A 85 16.27 -15.33 19.17
CA PHE A 85 17.33 -14.40 19.55
C PHE A 85 18.23 -14.95 20.67
N TYR A 86 18.42 -16.26 20.72
CA TYR A 86 19.21 -16.92 21.77
C TYR A 86 20.69 -16.48 21.81
N ASP A 87 21.18 -15.86 20.74
CA ASP A 87 22.57 -15.46 20.50
C ASP A 87 22.79 -13.93 20.49
N ILE A 88 21.79 -13.15 20.87
CA ILE A 88 21.85 -11.69 21.04
C ILE A 88 21.75 -11.35 22.53
#